data_AF-A0A9E1J7H2-F1
#
_entry.id   AF-A0A9E1J7H2-F1
#
_cell.length_a   1.000
_cell.length_b   1.000
_cell.length_c   1.000
_cell.angle_alpha   90.00
_cell.angle_beta   90.00
_cell.angle_gamma   90.00
#
_symmetry.space_group_name_H-M   'P 1'
#
loop_
_entity.id
_entity.type
_entity.pdbx_description
1 polymer ?
#
loop_
_entity_poly.entity_id
_entity_poly.type
_entity_poly.pdbx_seq_one_letter_code
_entity_poly.pdbx_strand_id
1 'polypeptide(L)'
;VLAEAVLTLARHSAGQIGAMHQTAQHLHERDGAAWTQEWLTLPGMIRAGGAGLRLSQEIAQGLEVDKGRMTANMSPTLLAEAAAYKLSEHMPKSEAQALVKTACTEATADQDMFDLLETLTSAPVDWTALRNPANYLGAADKYINAVLKEIRR
;
A
#
# COMPACT_ATOMS: atom_id res chain seq x y z
N VAL A 1 -18.27 2.09 -7.33
CA VAL A 1 -19.11 3.25 -6.91
C VAL A 1 -18.66 3.92 -5.62
N LEU A 2 -18.64 3.27 -4.44
CA LEU A 2 -18.27 3.97 -3.18
C LEU A 2 -16.89 4.63 -3.22
N ALA A 3 -15.85 3.89 -3.63
CA ALA A 3 -14.48 4.42 -3.72
C ALA A 3 -14.36 5.57 -4.74
N GLU A 4 -15.06 5.46 -5.87
CA GLU A 4 -15.10 6.51 -6.90
C GLU A 4 -15.77 7.77 -6.37
N ALA A 5 -16.85 7.62 -5.59
CA ALA A 5 -17.53 8.72 -4.93
C ALA A 5 -16.65 9.41 -3.88
N VAL A 6 -15.93 8.64 -3.05
CA VAL A 6 -14.94 9.20 -2.10
C VAL A 6 -13.88 10.02 -2.83
N LEU A 7 -13.31 9.49 -3.92
CA LEU A 7 -12.31 10.21 -4.72
C LEU A 7 -12.89 11.47 -5.37
N THR A 8 -14.14 11.40 -5.84
CA THR A 8 -14.84 12.53 -6.45
C THR A 8 -15.06 13.66 -5.44
N LEU A 9 -15.53 13.32 -4.24
CA LEU A 9 -15.75 14.27 -3.14
C LEU A 9 -14.43 14.89 -2.66
N ALA A 10 -13.36 14.09 -2.57
CA ALA A 10 -12.03 14.57 -2.23
C ALA A 10 -11.52 15.60 -3.27
N ARG A 11 -11.64 15.28 -4.56
CA ARG A 11 -11.27 16.20 -5.65
C ARG A 11 -12.12 17.46 -5.67
N HIS A 12 -13.43 17.34 -5.45
CA HIS A 12 -14.35 18.48 -5.36
C HIS A 12 -13.95 19.42 -4.22
N SER A 13 -13.72 18.88 -3.02
CA SER A 13 -13.28 19.66 -1.86
C SER A 13 -11.91 20.29 -2.11
N ALA A 14 -10.98 19.58 -2.75
CA ALA A 14 -9.66 20.13 -3.08
C ALA A 14 -9.74 21.32 -4.05
N GLY A 15 -10.63 21.26 -5.05
CA GLY A 15 -10.87 22.38 -5.96
C GLY A 15 -11.41 23.63 -5.26
N GLN A 16 -12.16 23.47 -4.17
CA GLN A 16 -12.72 24.58 -3.39
C GLN A 16 -11.70 25.27 -2.47
N ILE A 17 -10.55 24.64 -2.19
CA ILE A 17 -9.50 25.20 -1.33
C ILE A 17 -9.02 26.57 -1.85
N GLY A 18 -8.85 26.72 -3.16
CA GLY A 18 -8.42 27.99 -3.75
C GLY A 18 -9.43 29.12 -3.54
N ALA A 19 -10.72 28.84 -3.68
CA ALA A 19 -11.79 29.80 -3.41
C ALA A 19 -11.86 30.15 -1.91
N MET A 20 -11.67 29.17 -1.03
CA MET A 20 -11.62 29.41 0.41
C MET A 20 -10.40 30.27 0.81
N HIS A 21 -9.24 30.05 0.21
CA HIS A 21 -8.04 30.85 0.49
C HIS A 21 -8.21 32.33 0.15
N GLN A 22 -8.97 32.65 -0.90
CA GLN A 22 -9.24 34.04 -1.26
C GLN A 22 -10.08 34.77 -0.21
N THR A 23 -10.82 34.06 0.65
CA THR A 23 -11.58 34.69 1.75
C THR A 23 -10.71 34.99 2.97
N ALA A 24 -9.45 34.55 3.00
CA ALA A 24 -8.53 34.85 4.11
C ALA A 24 -8.10 36.33 4.17
N GLN A 25 -8.37 37.11 3.11
CA GLN A 25 -8.11 38.54 3.05
C GLN A 25 -9.43 39.30 3.12
N HIS A 26 -9.87 39.64 4.33
CA HIS A 26 -11.00 40.55 4.52
C HIS A 26 -10.51 42.00 4.49
N LEU A 27 -11.14 42.84 3.67
CA LEU A 27 -10.94 44.28 3.67
C LEU A 27 -11.66 44.96 4.84
N HIS A 28 -10.93 45.83 5.56
CA HIS A 28 -11.44 46.66 6.64
C HIS A 28 -12.16 45.85 7.74
N GLU A 29 -13.23 46.39 8.32
CA GLU A 29 -13.99 45.76 9.40
C GLU A 29 -15.00 44.71 8.90
N ARG A 30 -15.38 44.75 7.60
CA ARG A 30 -16.29 43.79 6.98
C ARG A 30 -16.20 43.81 5.45
N ASP A 31 -15.77 42.71 4.86
CA ASP A 31 -15.74 42.51 3.42
C ASP A 31 -16.94 41.68 2.94
N GLY A 32 -17.84 42.31 2.17
CA GLY A 32 -19.02 41.64 1.64
C GLY A 32 -18.71 40.54 0.61
N ALA A 33 -17.62 40.68 -0.15
CA ALA A 33 -17.24 39.72 -1.18
C ALA A 33 -16.61 38.47 -0.56
N ALA A 34 -15.61 38.65 0.32
CA ALA A 34 -14.97 37.55 1.05
C ALA A 34 -16.00 36.76 1.87
N TRP A 35 -16.86 37.48 2.62
CA TRP A 35 -17.89 36.85 3.44
C TRP A 35 -18.93 36.06 2.63
N THR A 36 -19.41 36.62 1.51
CA THR A 36 -20.37 35.90 0.65
C THR A 36 -19.73 34.69 -0.02
N GLN A 37 -18.45 34.77 -0.37
CA GLN A 37 -17.70 33.65 -0.95
C GLN A 37 -17.52 32.48 0.04
N GLU A 38 -17.35 32.76 1.33
CA GLU A 38 -17.35 31.72 2.38
C GLU A 38 -18.67 30.94 2.37
N TRP A 39 -19.81 31.63 2.25
CA TRP A 39 -21.13 30.98 2.23
C TRP A 39 -21.32 30.06 1.03
N LEU A 40 -20.76 30.42 -0.12
CA LEU A 40 -20.82 29.60 -1.32
C LEU A 40 -19.89 28.38 -1.25
N THR A 41 -18.77 28.51 -0.53
CA THR A 41 -17.66 27.53 -0.59
C THR A 41 -17.68 26.57 0.60
N LEU A 42 -17.70 27.10 1.82
CA LEU A 42 -17.50 26.33 3.05
C LEU A 42 -18.57 25.23 3.26
N PRO A 43 -19.87 25.47 3.05
CA PRO A 43 -20.87 24.42 3.21
C PRO A 43 -20.67 23.25 2.25
N GLY A 44 -20.19 23.51 1.03
CA GLY A 44 -19.87 22.48 0.03
C GLY A 44 -18.73 21.58 0.52
N MET A 45 -17.66 22.19 1.01
CA MET A 45 -16.49 21.47 1.56
C MET A 45 -16.89 20.60 2.75
N ILE A 46 -17.68 21.13 3.70
CA ILE A 46 -18.16 20.39 4.87
C ILE A 46 -19.02 19.19 4.44
N ARG A 47 -19.96 19.39 3.50
CA ARG A 47 -20.79 18.29 2.98
C ARG A 47 -19.95 17.23 2.28
N ALA A 48 -18.96 17.64 1.47
CA ALA A 48 -18.08 16.71 0.76
C ALA A 48 -17.22 15.89 1.73
N GLY A 49 -16.63 16.53 2.75
CA GLY A 49 -15.87 15.86 3.80
C GLY A 49 -16.74 14.90 4.60
N GLY A 50 -17.91 15.34 5.06
CA GLY A 50 -18.84 14.50 5.82
C GLY A 50 -19.36 13.31 5.02
N ALA A 51 -19.68 13.49 3.74
CA ALA A 51 -20.07 12.39 2.87
C ALA A 51 -18.90 11.44 2.59
N GLY A 52 -17.71 11.97 2.35
CA GLY A 52 -16.49 11.18 2.17
C GLY A 52 -16.19 10.29 3.37
N LEU A 53 -16.32 10.82 4.60
CA LEU A 53 -16.13 10.04 5.83
C LEU A 53 -17.15 8.91 5.96
N ARG A 54 -18.45 9.18 5.74
CA ARG A 54 -19.49 8.15 5.81
C ARG A 54 -19.24 7.01 4.82
N LEU A 55 -18.93 7.35 3.57
CA LEU A 55 -18.67 6.35 2.53
C LEU A 55 -17.37 5.57 2.80
N SER A 56 -16.32 6.22 3.28
CA SER A 56 -15.08 5.55 3.68
C SER A 56 -15.31 4.57 4.85
N GLN A 57 -16.17 4.93 5.81
CA GLN A 57 -16.55 4.02 6.89
C GLN A 57 -17.31 2.81 6.37
N GLU A 58 -18.25 3.01 5.44
CA GLU A 58 -18.99 1.92 4.79
C GLU A 58 -18.03 0.96 4.05
N ILE A 59 -17.06 1.50 3.29
CA ILE A 59 -16.02 0.70 2.65
C ILE A 59 -15.22 -0.08 3.69
N ALA A 60 -14.75 0.57 4.76
CA ALA A 60 -13.93 -0.08 5.78
C ALA A 60 -14.69 -1.20 6.52
N GLN A 61 -16.00 -1.07 6.71
CA GLN A 61 -16.84 -2.07 7.38
C GLN A 61 -17.28 -3.21 6.45
N GLY A 62 -17.45 -2.92 5.16
CA GLY A 62 -17.91 -3.88 4.15
C GLY A 62 -16.83 -4.47 3.26
N LEU A 63 -15.54 -4.21 3.53
CA LEU A 63 -14.44 -4.71 2.70
C LEU A 63 -14.32 -6.24 2.80
N GLU A 64 -14.51 -6.92 1.68
CA GLU A 64 -14.24 -8.36 1.54
C GLU A 64 -12.83 -8.60 1.00
N VAL A 65 -12.06 -9.44 1.69
CA VAL A 65 -10.68 -9.76 1.32
C VAL A 65 -10.59 -11.17 0.77
N ASP A 66 -10.30 -11.29 -0.53
CA ASP A 66 -9.99 -12.57 -1.17
C ASP A 66 -8.52 -12.94 -0.98
N LYS A 67 -8.25 -13.66 0.11
CA LYS A 67 -6.90 -14.15 0.44
C LYS A 67 -6.35 -15.10 -0.63
N GLY A 68 -7.21 -15.92 -1.24
CA GLY A 68 -6.79 -16.86 -2.28
C GLY A 68 -6.29 -16.13 -3.52
N ARG A 69 -7.01 -15.10 -3.96
CA ARG A 69 -6.57 -14.24 -5.06
C ARG A 69 -5.32 -13.44 -4.71
N MET A 70 -5.19 -12.95 -3.48
CA MET A 70 -3.96 -12.28 -3.04
C MET A 70 -2.75 -13.21 -3.16
N THR A 71 -2.85 -14.46 -2.69
CA THR A 71 -1.79 -15.46 -2.84
C THR A 71 -1.52 -15.80 -4.30
N ALA A 72 -2.57 -15.96 -5.12
CA ALA A 72 -2.41 -16.26 -6.55
C ALA A 72 -1.76 -15.13 -7.36
N ASN A 73 -1.85 -13.88 -6.89
CA ASN A 73 -1.16 -12.75 -7.50
C ASN A 73 0.33 -12.69 -7.13
N MET A 74 0.81 -13.52 -6.19
CA MET A 74 2.22 -13.52 -5.78
C MET A 74 3.07 -14.28 -6.81
N SER A 75 4.09 -13.61 -7.34
CA SER A 75 5.12 -14.25 -8.17
C SER A 75 6.24 -14.81 -7.29
N PRO A 76 6.79 -16.01 -7.59
CA PRO A 76 7.98 -16.54 -6.94
C PRO A 76 9.16 -15.56 -6.94
N THR A 77 9.32 -14.76 -8.00
CA THR A 77 10.40 -13.76 -8.12
C THR A 77 10.30 -12.62 -7.11
N LEU A 78 9.15 -12.42 -6.46
CA LEU A 78 9.00 -11.45 -5.37
C LEU A 78 9.89 -11.81 -4.17
N LEU A 79 10.22 -13.10 -4.01
CA LEU A 79 11.01 -13.63 -2.91
C LEU A 79 12.49 -13.81 -3.25
N ALA A 80 12.96 -13.24 -4.37
CA ALA A 80 14.36 -13.29 -4.79
C ALA A 80 15.32 -12.73 -3.72
N GLU A 81 14.97 -11.63 -3.06
CA GLU A 81 15.79 -11.08 -1.97
C GLU A 81 15.90 -12.05 -0.80
N ALA A 82 14.77 -12.65 -0.39
CA ALA A 82 14.72 -13.64 0.68
C ALA A 82 15.60 -14.85 0.34
N ALA A 83 15.54 -15.33 -0.91
CA ALA A 83 16.36 -16.43 -1.39
C ALA A 83 17.85 -16.09 -1.36
N ALA A 84 18.24 -14.90 -1.84
CA ALA A 84 19.63 -14.47 -1.83
C ALA A 84 20.17 -14.34 -0.40
N TYR A 85 19.35 -13.81 0.53
CA TYR A 85 19.71 -13.71 1.93
C TYR A 85 19.91 -15.10 2.55
N LYS A 86 18.97 -16.01 2.33
CA LYS A 86 19.03 -17.36 2.91
C LYS A 86 20.21 -18.17 2.36
N LEU A 87 20.47 -18.09 1.05
CA LEU A 87 21.64 -18.72 0.44
C LEU A 87 22.95 -18.13 0.96
N SER A 88 22.99 -16.84 1.27
CA SER A 88 24.19 -16.18 1.83
C SER A 88 24.60 -16.71 3.22
N GLU A 89 23.74 -17.48 3.91
CA GLU A 89 24.11 -18.22 5.12
C GLU A 89 25.05 -19.40 4.82
N HIS A 90 25.11 -19.86 3.56
CA HIS A 90 25.85 -21.05 3.14
C HIS A 90 26.92 -20.77 2.08
N MET A 91 26.90 -19.61 1.43
CA MET A 91 27.86 -19.21 0.39
C MET A 91 28.11 -17.70 0.42
N PRO A 92 29.16 -17.20 -0.26
CA PRO A 92 29.40 -15.76 -0.38
C PRO A 92 28.19 -15.02 -0.95
N LYS A 93 27.88 -13.85 -0.37
CA LYS A 93 26.72 -13.04 -0.75
C LYS A 93 26.66 -12.71 -2.26
N SER A 94 27.81 -12.42 -2.87
CA SER A 94 27.90 -12.15 -4.30
C SER A 94 27.52 -13.35 -5.17
N GLU A 95 27.84 -14.56 -4.70
CA GLU A 95 27.53 -15.82 -5.38
C GLU A 95 26.03 -16.14 -5.24
N ALA A 96 25.48 -16.02 -4.02
CA ALA A 96 24.05 -16.18 -3.76
C ALA A 96 23.20 -15.24 -4.64
N GLN A 97 23.59 -13.97 -4.73
CA GLN A 97 22.91 -12.99 -5.57
C GLN A 97 23.02 -13.31 -7.06
N ALA A 98 24.18 -13.80 -7.52
CA ALA A 98 24.37 -14.22 -8.91
C ALA A 98 23.47 -15.41 -9.26
N LEU A 99 23.41 -16.43 -8.40
CA LEU A 99 22.56 -17.62 -8.60
C LEU A 99 21.08 -17.25 -8.67
N VAL A 100 20.59 -16.44 -7.73
CA VAL A 100 19.20 -15.97 -7.73
C VAL A 100 18.90 -15.13 -8.96
N LYS A 101 19.83 -14.28 -9.40
CA LYS A 101 19.66 -13.51 -10.63
C LYS A 101 19.52 -14.42 -11.85
N THR A 102 20.36 -15.44 -11.97
CA THR A 102 20.27 -16.45 -13.03
C THR A 102 18.91 -17.15 -12.98
N ALA A 103 18.52 -17.67 -11.82
CA ALA A 103 17.24 -18.36 -11.64
C ALA A 103 16.02 -17.46 -11.96
N CYS A 104 16.03 -16.19 -11.56
CA CYS A 104 14.97 -15.24 -11.94
C CYS A 104 14.90 -14.99 -13.45
N THR A 105 16.03 -15.03 -14.14
CA THR A 105 16.11 -14.75 -15.59
C THR A 105 15.69 -15.97 -16.41
N GLU A 106 15.99 -17.16 -15.91
CA GLU A 106 15.70 -18.44 -16.57
C GLU A 106 14.35 -19.04 -16.17
N ALA A 107 13.70 -18.54 -15.12
CA ALA A 107 12.38 -18.98 -14.69
C ALA A 107 11.35 -18.84 -15.81
N THR A 108 10.53 -19.87 -15.96
CA THR A 108 9.46 -19.94 -16.96
C THR A 108 8.10 -20.13 -16.30
N ALA A 109 7.03 -20.26 -17.08
CA ALA A 109 5.72 -20.59 -16.55
C ALA A 109 5.65 -22.01 -15.95
N ASP A 110 6.47 -22.94 -16.47
CA ASP A 110 6.44 -24.36 -16.10
C ASP A 110 7.48 -24.74 -15.04
N GLN A 111 8.51 -23.92 -14.88
CA GLN A 111 9.59 -24.13 -13.90
C GLN A 111 9.88 -22.80 -13.20
N ASP A 112 9.59 -22.74 -11.89
CA ASP A 112 9.75 -21.51 -11.14
C ASP A 112 11.21 -21.27 -10.70
N MET A 113 11.46 -20.06 -10.19
CA MET A 113 12.80 -19.65 -9.71
C MET A 113 13.34 -20.60 -8.63
N PHE A 114 12.49 -21.11 -7.75
CA PHE A 114 12.93 -21.98 -6.65
C PHE A 114 13.26 -23.39 -7.14
N ASP A 115 12.50 -23.92 -8.11
CA ASP A 115 12.82 -25.18 -8.78
C ASP A 115 14.20 -25.12 -9.43
N LEU A 116 14.52 -23.98 -10.08
CA LEU A 116 15.85 -23.76 -10.65
C LEU A 116 16.93 -23.67 -9.55
N LEU A 117 16.70 -22.88 -8.50
CA LEU A 117 17.66 -22.75 -7.40
C LEU A 117 17.96 -24.09 -6.71
N GLU A 118 16.95 -24.93 -6.50
CA GLU A 118 17.11 -26.29 -5.95
C GLU A 118 18.03 -27.16 -6.80
N THR A 119 18.07 -26.95 -8.12
CA THR A 119 18.99 -27.68 -9.02
C THR A 119 20.38 -27.05 -9.12
N LEU A 120 20.47 -25.72 -8.98
CA LEU A 120 21.71 -24.96 -9.15
C LEU A 120 22.61 -24.99 -7.91
N THR A 121 22.08 -25.34 -6.73
CA THR A 121 22.86 -25.38 -5.49
C THR A 121 22.56 -26.60 -4.64
N SER A 122 23.57 -27.08 -3.92
CA SER A 122 23.45 -28.11 -2.88
C SER A 122 23.33 -27.54 -1.47
N ALA A 123 23.12 -26.23 -1.33
CA ALA A 123 22.98 -25.58 -0.02
C ALA A 123 21.76 -26.15 0.74
N PRO A 124 21.91 -26.44 2.06
CA PRO A 124 20.83 -27.03 2.87
C PRO A 124 19.79 -25.97 3.27
N VAL A 125 19.00 -25.52 2.29
CA VAL A 125 17.94 -24.51 2.48
C VAL A 125 16.58 -25.19 2.59
N ASP A 126 15.73 -24.70 3.50
CA ASP A 126 14.32 -25.07 3.55
C ASP A 126 13.54 -24.29 2.47
N TRP A 127 13.45 -24.89 1.28
CA TRP A 127 12.77 -24.31 0.13
C TRP A 127 11.26 -24.16 0.33
N THR A 128 10.65 -25.03 1.13
CA THR A 128 9.21 -24.96 1.41
C THR A 128 8.90 -23.74 2.27
N ALA A 129 9.70 -23.50 3.30
CA ALA A 129 9.57 -22.28 4.11
C ALA A 129 9.89 -21.02 3.29
N LEU A 130 10.89 -21.08 2.41
CA LEU A 130 11.31 -19.94 1.60
C LEU A 130 10.27 -19.56 0.53
N ARG A 131 9.54 -20.53 -0.02
CA ARG A 131 8.44 -20.31 -0.99
C ARG A 131 7.21 -19.63 -0.38
N ASN A 132 7.08 -19.63 0.95
CA ASN A 132 5.93 -19.04 1.62
C ASN A 132 6.12 -17.53 1.85
N PRO A 133 5.37 -16.64 1.17
CA PRO A 133 5.53 -15.19 1.33
C PRO A 133 5.23 -14.69 2.75
N ALA A 134 4.43 -15.43 3.52
CA ALA A 134 4.13 -15.09 4.92
C ALA A 134 5.37 -15.14 5.83
N ASN A 135 6.44 -15.82 5.40
CA ASN A 135 7.70 -15.86 6.14
C ASN A 135 8.60 -14.65 5.86
N TYR A 136 8.21 -13.74 4.95
CA TYR A 136 9.00 -12.58 4.55
C TYR A 136 8.22 -11.26 4.65
N LEU A 137 7.59 -11.02 5.81
CA LEU A 137 6.75 -9.83 6.07
C LEU A 137 7.53 -8.65 6.70
N GLY A 138 8.81 -8.84 6.99
CA GLY A 138 9.66 -7.83 7.61
C GLY A 138 9.09 -7.27 8.91
N ALA A 139 8.84 -5.96 8.96
CA ALA A 139 8.32 -5.26 10.13
C ALA A 139 6.80 -5.02 10.09
N ALA A 140 6.04 -5.69 9.21
CA ALA A 140 4.61 -5.47 9.04
C ALA A 140 3.83 -5.47 10.37
N ASP A 141 4.01 -6.52 11.19
CA ASP A 141 3.35 -6.63 12.49
C ASP A 141 3.79 -5.53 13.47
N LYS A 142 5.04 -5.05 13.38
CA LYS A 142 5.51 -3.95 14.23
C LYS A 142 4.74 -2.67 13.90
N TYR A 143 4.52 -2.38 12.63
CA TYR A 143 3.75 -1.21 12.19
C TYR A 143 2.27 -1.32 12.57
N ILE A 144 1.65 -2.48 12.34
CA ILE A 144 0.26 -2.73 12.72
C ILE A 144 0.09 -2.52 14.24
N ASN A 145 0.96 -3.14 15.04
CA ASN A 145 0.90 -3.03 16.50
C ASN A 145 1.17 -1.61 17.00
N ALA A 146 2.03 -0.84 16.34
CA ALA A 146 2.29 0.55 16.70
C ALA A 146 1.02 1.41 16.60
N VAL A 147 0.30 1.31 15.46
CA VAL A 147 -0.96 2.04 15.24
C VAL A 147 -2.05 1.59 16.21
N LEU A 148 -2.21 0.28 16.40
CA LEU A 148 -3.20 -0.27 17.35
C LEU A 148 -2.94 0.18 18.80
N LYS A 149 -1.66 0.35 19.18
CA LYS A 149 -1.30 0.86 20.50
C LYS A 149 -1.65 2.34 20.67
N GLU A 150 -1.52 3.14 19.63
CA GLU A 150 -1.85 4.56 19.66
C GLU A 150 -3.36 4.80 19.79
N ILE A 151 -4.17 4.05 19.03
CA ILE A 151 -5.64 4.20 19.04
C ILE A 151 -6.27 3.73 20.37
N ARG A 152 -5.59 2.83 21.10
CA ARG A 152 -6.06 2.29 22.40
C ARG A 152 -5.67 3.15 23.61
N ARG A 153 -4.94 4.25 23.41
CA ARG A 153 -4.61 5.22 24.47
C ARG A 153 -5.73 6.22 24.66
#